data_AF-A0A966V9Z3-F1
#
_entry.id   AF-A0A966V9Z3-F1
#
_cell.length_a   1.000
_cell.length_b   1.000
_cell.length_c   1.000
_cell.angle_alpha   90.00
_cell.angle_beta   90.00
_cell.angle_gamma   90.00
#
_symmetry.space_group_name_H-M   'P 1'
#
loop_
_entity.id
_entity.type
_entity.pdbx_description
1 polymer ?
#
loop_
_entity_poly.entity_id
_entity_poly.type
_entity_poly.pdbx_seq_one_letter_code
_entity_poly.pdbx_strand_id
1 'polypeptide(L)'
;MLDYPISIAPEAWGAHFWAAIESVACTLSTHNKKDVLRFFDVLRRVLPCETCRGHYNEYCDQHPIHGYTENCVVLLMWVFRLRAAIRERNGQPPEDFRIYLQDLAERYDIPEIRYHIDKMHEYLAMRERHPRSVFLQKFRLDEFSVLFIPAAP
;
A
#
# COMPACT_ATOMS: atom_id res chain seq x y z
N MET A 1 -12.57 -29.71 23.51
CA MET A 1 -11.71 -28.92 22.60
C MET A 1 -12.38 -27.56 22.44
N LEU A 2 -11.62 -26.50 22.22
CA LEU A 2 -12.23 -25.21 21.88
C LEU A 2 -12.69 -25.32 20.42
N ASP A 3 -13.98 -25.58 20.22
CA ASP A 3 -14.58 -25.78 18.90
C ASP A 3 -14.97 -24.46 18.21
N TYR A 4 -14.57 -23.32 18.79
CA TYR A 4 -14.84 -21.98 18.27
C TYR A 4 -13.55 -21.19 17.99
N PRO A 5 -13.51 -20.40 16.90
CA PRO A 5 -12.37 -19.56 16.60
C PRO A 5 -12.22 -18.48 17.67
N ILE A 6 -11.01 -18.37 18.24
CA ILE A 6 -10.67 -17.29 19.16
C ILE A 6 -10.43 -16.02 18.33
N SER A 7 -11.20 -14.98 18.61
CA SER A 7 -10.98 -13.65 18.04
C SER A 7 -10.05 -12.86 18.96
N ILE A 8 -8.98 -12.28 18.41
CA ILE A 8 -8.00 -11.49 19.16
C ILE A 8 -8.15 -10.01 18.76
N ALA A 9 -8.23 -9.14 19.77
CA ALA A 9 -8.37 -7.69 19.57
C ALA A 9 -7.19 -7.12 18.75
N PRO A 10 -7.44 -6.28 17.71
CA PRO A 10 -6.40 -5.75 16.82
C PRO A 10 -5.27 -5.00 17.51
N GLU A 11 -5.50 -4.46 18.70
CA GLU A 11 -4.51 -3.72 19.48
C GLU A 11 -3.32 -4.59 19.89
N ALA A 12 -3.53 -5.91 20.03
CA ALA A 12 -2.49 -6.84 20.44
C ALA A 12 -1.57 -7.31 19.29
N TRP A 13 -2.04 -7.25 18.04
CA TRP A 13 -1.31 -7.86 16.89
C TRP A 13 -1.23 -6.97 15.65
N GLY A 14 -2.08 -5.96 15.54
CA GLY A 14 -2.28 -5.17 14.32
C GLY A 14 -1.00 -4.46 13.87
N ALA A 15 -0.28 -3.82 14.79
CA ALA A 15 0.98 -3.13 14.47
C ALA A 15 2.04 -4.11 13.92
N HIS A 16 2.13 -5.32 14.47
CA HIS A 16 3.06 -6.35 14.01
C HIS A 16 2.69 -6.88 12.61
N PHE A 17 1.39 -7.07 12.34
CA PHE A 17 0.92 -7.48 11.03
C PHE A 17 1.12 -6.40 9.97
N TRP A 18 0.87 -5.13 10.31
CA TRP A 18 1.19 -4.02 9.41
C TRP A 18 2.68 -4.00 9.07
N ALA A 19 3.55 -4.16 10.06
CA ALA A 19 4.98 -4.22 9.82
C ALA A 19 5.35 -5.38 8.88
N ALA A 20 4.76 -6.56 9.06
CA ALA A 20 4.98 -7.70 8.16
C ALA A 20 4.47 -7.44 6.73
N ILE A 21 3.29 -6.83 6.59
CA ILE A 21 2.70 -6.46 5.29
C ILE A 21 3.61 -5.49 4.55
N GLU A 22 4.05 -4.44 5.23
CA GLU A 22 4.95 -3.41 4.70
C GLU A 22 6.29 -4.01 4.28
N SER A 23 6.91 -4.82 5.14
CA SER A 23 8.16 -5.51 4.82
C SER A 23 8.03 -6.43 3.61
N VAL A 24 6.98 -7.26 3.54
CA VAL A 24 6.75 -8.13 2.37
C VAL A 24 6.56 -7.31 1.10
N ALA A 25 5.79 -6.21 1.16
CA ALA A 25 5.58 -5.33 0.02
C ALA A 25 6.89 -4.69 -0.49
N CYS A 26 7.78 -4.27 0.43
CA CYS A 26 9.08 -3.71 0.08
C CYS A 26 9.99 -4.69 -0.66
N THR A 27 9.86 -5.99 -0.38
CA THR A 27 10.69 -7.03 -1.02
C THR A 27 10.19 -7.45 -2.41
N LEU A 28 9.08 -6.89 -2.91
CA LEU A 28 8.52 -7.28 -4.20
C LEU A 28 9.56 -7.15 -5.32
N SER A 29 9.75 -8.24 -6.05
CA SER A 29 10.60 -8.35 -7.22
C SER A 29 9.93 -9.24 -8.27
N THR A 30 10.52 -9.29 -9.47
CA THR A 30 10.09 -10.20 -10.53
C THR A 30 10.15 -11.67 -10.09
N HIS A 31 11.06 -12.05 -9.19
CA HIS A 31 11.30 -13.43 -8.77
C HIS A 31 10.30 -13.94 -7.72
N ASN A 32 9.86 -13.08 -6.79
CA ASN A 32 8.99 -13.48 -5.68
C ASN A 32 7.55 -13.00 -5.81
N LYS A 33 7.19 -12.32 -6.91
CA LYS A 33 5.85 -11.76 -7.17
C LYS A 33 4.69 -12.71 -6.85
N LYS A 34 4.81 -13.99 -7.22
CA LYS A 34 3.75 -14.98 -6.97
C LYS A 34 3.57 -15.26 -5.48
N ASP A 35 4.66 -15.33 -4.72
CA ASP A 35 4.61 -15.64 -3.28
C ASP A 35 4.18 -14.41 -2.47
N VAL A 36 4.60 -13.21 -2.89
CA VAL A 36 4.07 -11.95 -2.35
C VAL A 36 2.56 -11.89 -2.54
N LEU A 37 2.05 -12.13 -3.75
CA LEU A 37 0.60 -12.16 -3.99
C LEU A 37 -0.13 -13.22 -3.14
N ARG A 38 0.48 -14.41 -2.99
CA ARG A 38 -0.08 -15.46 -2.14
C ARG A 38 -0.13 -15.03 -0.67
N PHE A 39 0.88 -14.31 -0.18
CA PHE A 39 0.88 -13.77 1.18
C PHE A 39 -0.35 -12.87 1.42
N PHE A 40 -0.62 -11.92 0.51
CA PHE A 40 -1.81 -11.06 0.61
C PHE A 40 -3.12 -11.84 0.49
N ASP A 41 -3.21 -12.83 -0.41
CA ASP A 41 -4.39 -13.69 -0.50
C ASP A 41 -4.63 -14.51 0.78
N VAL A 42 -3.58 -14.96 1.45
CA VAL A 42 -3.70 -15.71 2.70
C VAL A 42 -4.24 -14.82 3.83
N LEU A 43 -3.92 -13.53 3.86
CA LEU A 43 -4.47 -12.59 4.86
C LEU A 43 -6.01 -12.54 4.86
N ARG A 44 -6.64 -12.78 3.70
CA ARG A 44 -8.11 -12.93 3.57
C ARG A 44 -8.71 -13.98 4.50
N ARG A 45 -7.90 -14.95 4.94
CA ARG A 45 -8.31 -16.09 5.76
C ARG A 45 -7.68 -16.10 7.14
N VAL A 46 -6.51 -15.50 7.35
CA VAL A 46 -5.73 -15.70 8.60
C VAL A 46 -5.71 -14.51 9.57
N LEU A 47 -6.34 -13.38 9.24
CA LEU A 47 -6.42 -12.25 10.18
C LEU A 47 -7.14 -12.68 11.49
N PRO A 48 -6.56 -12.44 12.69
CA PRO A 48 -7.09 -12.93 13.97
C PRO A 48 -8.40 -12.29 14.46
N CYS A 49 -8.93 -11.33 13.70
CA CYS A 49 -10.15 -10.59 14.00
C CYS A 49 -11.15 -10.82 12.88
N GLU A 50 -12.31 -11.41 13.20
CA GLU A 50 -13.35 -11.73 12.21
C GLU A 50 -13.84 -10.50 11.45
N THR A 51 -14.18 -9.42 12.15
CA THR A 51 -14.60 -8.15 11.54
C THR A 51 -13.52 -7.57 10.63
N CYS A 52 -12.25 -7.60 11.08
CA CYS A 52 -11.12 -7.08 10.32
C CYS A 52 -10.89 -7.89 9.05
N ARG A 53 -11.07 -9.21 9.12
CA ARG A 53 -11.02 -10.11 7.96
C ARG A 53 -12.15 -9.83 6.97
N GLY A 54 -13.37 -9.61 7.46
CA GLY A 54 -14.51 -9.18 6.65
C GLY A 54 -14.22 -7.88 5.89
N HIS A 55 -13.75 -6.86 6.60
CA HIS A 55 -13.35 -5.58 5.99
C HIS A 55 -12.20 -5.71 4.99
N TYR A 56 -11.20 -6.55 5.28
CA TYR A 56 -10.09 -6.79 4.38
C TYR A 56 -10.54 -7.50 3.09
N ASN A 57 -11.45 -8.48 3.21
CA ASN A 57 -12.05 -9.17 2.07
C ASN A 57 -12.83 -8.20 1.18
N GLU A 58 -13.72 -7.40 1.77
CA GLU A 58 -14.49 -6.38 1.05
C GLU A 58 -13.57 -5.41 0.30
N TYR A 59 -12.52 -4.91 0.97
CA TYR A 59 -11.55 -4.03 0.32
C TYR A 59 -10.83 -4.72 -0.85
N CYS A 60 -10.41 -5.98 -0.67
CA CYS A 60 -9.73 -6.75 -1.72
C CYS A 60 -10.62 -6.99 -2.95
N ASP A 61 -11.92 -7.20 -2.74
CA ASP A 61 -12.88 -7.43 -3.83
C ASP A 61 -13.13 -6.15 -4.63
N GLN A 62 -13.17 -5.00 -3.97
CA GLN A 62 -13.31 -3.69 -4.61
C GLN A 62 -11.99 -3.19 -5.23
N HIS A 63 -10.85 -3.56 -4.65
CA HIS A 63 -9.52 -3.10 -5.04
C HIS A 63 -8.56 -4.27 -5.27
N PRO A 64 -8.68 -5.01 -6.39
CA PRO A 64 -7.85 -6.17 -6.65
C PRO A 64 -6.35 -5.82 -6.70
N ILE A 65 -5.54 -6.55 -5.92
CA ILE A 65 -4.09 -6.31 -5.78
C ILE A 65 -3.30 -6.59 -7.07
N HIS A 66 -3.83 -7.39 -8.01
CA HIS A 66 -3.09 -7.83 -9.20
C HIS A 66 -2.57 -6.67 -10.08
N GLY A 67 -3.28 -5.54 -10.10
CA GLY A 67 -2.87 -4.33 -10.82
C GLY A 67 -1.72 -3.55 -10.16
N TYR A 68 -1.30 -3.93 -8.95
CA TYR A 68 -0.33 -3.19 -8.13
C TYR A 68 0.98 -3.96 -7.92
N THR A 69 1.42 -4.73 -8.91
CA THR A 69 2.55 -5.66 -8.77
C THR A 69 3.68 -5.41 -9.77
N GLU A 70 3.79 -4.18 -10.27
CA GLU A 70 4.86 -3.77 -11.17
C GLU A 70 6.19 -3.60 -10.42
N ASN A 71 6.15 -2.91 -9.29
CA ASN A 71 7.29 -2.71 -8.40
C ASN A 71 6.82 -2.51 -6.94
N CYS A 72 7.75 -2.51 -5.99
CA CYS A 72 7.44 -2.42 -4.57
C CYS A 72 6.70 -1.12 -4.18
N VAL A 73 7.03 0.03 -4.80
CA VAL A 73 6.36 1.32 -4.52
C VAL A 73 4.91 1.28 -4.96
N VAL A 74 4.62 0.66 -6.10
CA VAL A 74 3.26 0.46 -6.59
C VAL A 74 2.46 -0.44 -5.66
N LEU A 75 3.07 -1.50 -5.13
CA LEU A 75 2.41 -2.35 -4.13
C LEU A 75 2.22 -1.61 -2.80
N LEU A 76 3.19 -0.82 -2.36
CA LEU A 76 3.09 0.03 -1.18
C LEU A 76 1.99 1.08 -1.31
N MET A 77 1.71 1.60 -2.51
CA MET A 77 0.54 2.45 -2.77
C MET A 77 -0.77 1.70 -2.48
N TRP A 78 -0.88 0.43 -2.89
CA TRP A 78 -2.05 -0.38 -2.55
C TRP A 78 -2.20 -0.60 -1.04
N VAL A 79 -1.10 -0.91 -0.35
CA VAL A 79 -1.04 -1.06 1.12
C VAL A 79 -1.44 0.24 1.82
N PHE A 80 -0.92 1.37 1.36
CA PHE A 80 -1.27 2.69 1.86
C PHE A 80 -2.76 2.98 1.69
N ARG A 81 -3.34 2.70 0.51
CA ARG A 81 -4.78 2.91 0.27
C ARG A 81 -5.65 2.03 1.16
N LEU A 82 -5.24 0.78 1.42
CA LEU A 82 -5.90 -0.10 2.38
C LEU A 82 -5.87 0.50 3.78
N ARG A 83 -4.70 0.96 4.22
CA ARG A 83 -4.55 1.62 5.53
C ARG A 83 -5.40 2.89 5.58
N ALA A 84 -5.39 3.72 4.55
CA ALA A 84 -6.20 4.93 4.46
C ALA A 84 -7.69 4.64 4.58
N ALA A 85 -8.21 3.62 3.89
CA ALA A 85 -9.61 3.21 3.98
C ALA A 85 -10.00 2.76 5.40
N ILE A 86 -9.10 2.07 6.10
CA ILE A 86 -9.30 1.67 7.51
C ILE A 86 -9.28 2.90 8.43
N ARG A 87 -8.35 3.84 8.19
CA ARG A 87 -8.23 5.08 8.96
C ARG A 87 -9.47 5.95 8.80
N GLU A 88 -9.97 6.10 7.59
CA GLU A 88 -11.23 6.80 7.29
C GLU A 88 -12.42 6.17 8.02
N ARG A 89 -12.58 4.83 7.93
CA ARG A 89 -13.62 4.09 8.65
C ARG A 89 -13.57 4.33 10.17
N ASN A 90 -12.37 4.51 10.71
CA ASN A 90 -12.15 4.75 12.13
C ASN A 90 -12.16 6.25 12.52
N GLY A 91 -12.50 7.16 11.59
CA GLY A 91 -12.53 8.60 11.84
C GLY A 91 -11.16 9.23 12.09
N GLN A 92 -10.08 8.59 11.63
CA GLN A 92 -8.72 9.10 11.76
C GLN A 92 -8.41 10.10 10.63
N PRO A 93 -7.57 11.13 10.88
CA PRO A 93 -7.25 12.16 9.88
C PRO A 93 -6.51 11.55 8.69
N PRO A 94 -6.68 12.01 7.44
CA PRO A 94 -5.97 11.46 6.28
C PRO A 94 -4.44 11.54 6.45
N GLU A 95 -3.73 10.60 5.82
CA GLU A 95 -2.25 10.55 5.78
C GLU A 95 -1.79 10.87 4.36
N ASP A 96 -0.65 11.55 4.21
CA ASP A 96 -0.05 11.82 2.89
C ASP A 96 0.87 10.64 2.53
N PHE A 97 0.75 10.12 1.31
CA PHE A 97 1.52 8.96 0.87
C PHE A 97 3.03 9.19 0.92
N ARG A 98 3.51 10.43 0.73
CA ARG A 98 4.94 10.74 0.83
C ARG A 98 5.42 10.63 2.26
N ILE A 99 4.64 11.13 3.23
CA ILE A 99 4.96 10.99 4.65
C ILE A 99 4.99 9.50 5.01
N TYR A 100 4.01 8.73 4.53
CA TYR A 100 3.99 7.28 4.70
C TYR A 100 5.26 6.59 4.17
N LEU A 101 5.72 6.94 2.95
CA LEU A 101 6.95 6.38 2.39
C LEU A 101 8.21 6.85 3.12
N GLN A 102 8.25 8.09 3.59
CA GLN A 102 9.36 8.63 4.38
C GLN A 102 9.50 7.86 5.70
N ASP A 103 8.39 7.71 6.44
CA ASP A 103 8.34 6.93 7.68
C ASP A 103 8.79 5.48 7.45
N LEU A 104 8.39 4.89 6.32
CA LEU A 104 8.75 3.52 5.97
C LEU A 104 10.24 3.41 5.66
N ALA A 105 10.79 4.31 4.85
CA ALA A 105 12.21 4.34 4.49
C ALA A 105 13.09 4.51 5.73
N GLU A 106 12.67 5.34 6.69
CA GLU A 106 13.38 5.51 7.96
C GLU A 106 13.25 4.29 8.88
N ARG A 107 12.04 3.74 9.02
CA ARG A 107 11.77 2.60 9.91
C ARG A 107 12.53 1.33 9.51
N TYR A 108 12.67 1.09 8.20
CA TYR A 108 13.25 -0.13 7.67
C TYR A 108 14.65 0.07 7.05
N ASP A 109 15.19 1.29 7.09
CA ASP A 109 16.48 1.65 6.49
C ASP A 109 16.59 1.24 5.02
N ILE A 110 15.61 1.66 4.20
CA ILE A 110 15.49 1.28 2.77
C ILE A 110 15.82 2.51 1.89
N PRO A 111 17.09 2.72 1.50
CA PRO A 111 17.49 3.89 0.72
C PRO A 111 16.88 3.93 -0.69
N GLU A 112 16.49 2.79 -1.26
CA GLU A 112 15.84 2.70 -2.56
C GLU A 112 14.49 3.43 -2.59
N ILE A 113 13.77 3.43 -1.47
CA ILE A 113 12.49 4.17 -1.36
C ILE A 113 12.75 5.69 -1.37
N ARG A 114 13.88 6.15 -0.80
CA ARG A 114 14.27 7.56 -0.80
C ARG A 114 14.44 8.09 -2.22
N TYR A 115 15.04 7.30 -3.11
CA TYR A 115 15.16 7.65 -4.53
C TYR A 115 13.80 7.92 -5.18
N HIS A 116 12.80 7.07 -4.91
CA HIS A 116 11.45 7.25 -5.44
C HIS A 116 10.74 8.47 -4.86
N ILE A 117 10.94 8.77 -3.58
CA ILE A 117 10.42 9.98 -2.93
C ILE A 117 11.00 11.23 -3.61
N ASP A 118 12.32 11.27 -3.82
CA ASP A 118 12.99 12.41 -4.46
C ASP A 118 12.48 12.63 -5.89
N LYS A 119 12.30 11.55 -6.66
CA LYS A 119 11.70 11.61 -8.01
C LYS A 119 10.27 12.12 -8.00
N MET A 120 9.47 11.73 -7.02
CA MET A 120 8.12 12.29 -6.84
C MET A 120 8.15 13.80 -6.56
N HIS A 121 9.10 14.28 -5.74
CA HIS A 121 9.27 15.72 -5.46
C HIS A 121 9.64 16.50 -6.73
N GLU A 122 10.60 16.00 -7.52
CA GLU A 122 10.99 16.60 -8.80
C GLU A 122 9.79 16.73 -9.74
N TYR A 123 8.98 15.66 -9.85
CA TYR A 123 7.78 15.65 -10.68
C TYR A 123 6.73 16.66 -10.22
N LEU A 124 6.41 16.71 -8.92
CA LEU A 124 5.42 17.65 -8.38
C LEU A 124 5.87 19.10 -8.60
N ALA A 125 7.13 19.41 -8.33
CA ALA A 125 7.71 20.73 -8.57
C ALA A 125 7.72 21.12 -10.06
N MET A 126 7.90 20.15 -10.97
CA MET A 126 7.79 20.39 -12.41
C MET A 126 6.33 20.64 -12.83
N ARG A 127 5.37 19.92 -12.24
CA ARG A 127 3.94 20.06 -12.54
C ARG A 127 3.39 21.41 -12.13
N GLU A 128 3.77 21.92 -10.96
CA GLU A 128 3.40 23.26 -10.51
C GLU A 128 3.94 24.36 -11.42
N ARG A 129 5.19 24.20 -11.89
CA ARG A 129 5.82 25.15 -12.81
C ARG A 129 5.25 25.10 -14.23
N HIS A 130 4.82 23.93 -14.69
CA HIS A 130 4.41 23.72 -16.09
C HIS A 130 3.12 22.89 -16.23
N PRO A 131 1.96 23.38 -15.78
CA PRO A 131 0.72 22.58 -15.68
C PRO A 131 0.16 22.05 -17.01
N ARG A 132 0.61 22.58 -18.16
CA ARG A 132 0.18 22.18 -19.52
C ARG A 132 1.26 21.47 -20.34
N SER A 133 2.38 21.06 -19.73
CA SER A 133 3.46 20.41 -20.48
C SER A 133 3.07 19.02 -20.98
N VAL A 134 3.22 18.78 -22.30
CA VAL A 134 3.05 17.47 -22.94
C VAL A 134 4.10 16.46 -22.43
N PHE A 135 5.25 16.95 -21.95
CA PHE A 135 6.29 16.12 -21.32
C PHE A 135 5.79 15.44 -20.04
N LEU A 136 4.98 16.15 -19.24
CA LEU A 136 4.31 15.59 -18.05
C LEU A 136 3.23 14.56 -18.39
N GLN A 137 2.73 14.51 -19.63
CA GLN A 137 1.76 13.48 -20.07
C GLN A 137 2.46 12.18 -20.47
N LYS A 138 3.71 12.22 -20.95
CA LYS A 138 4.53 11.02 -21.22
C LYS A 138 5.18 10.45 -19.96
N PHE A 139 5.73 11.29 -19.09
CA PHE A 139 6.21 10.89 -17.75
C PHE A 139 5.13 10.22 -16.89
N ARG A 140 3.86 10.46 -17.26
CA ARG A 140 2.66 9.92 -16.62
C ARG A 140 2.49 8.42 -16.84
N LEU A 141 3.01 7.81 -17.91
CA LEU A 141 2.61 6.46 -18.31
C LEU A 141 3.51 5.35 -17.78
N ASP A 142 4.80 5.63 -17.58
CA ASP A 142 5.80 4.56 -17.49
C ASP A 142 6.45 4.38 -16.10
N GLU A 143 6.38 5.38 -15.19
CA GLU A 143 7.03 5.29 -13.86
C GLU A 143 6.15 5.69 -12.67
N PHE A 144 5.13 6.55 -12.86
CA PHE A 144 4.33 7.11 -11.75
C PHE A 144 2.82 7.17 -12.02
N SER A 145 2.34 6.55 -13.11
CA SER A 145 0.91 6.38 -13.48
C SER A 145 0.07 5.83 -12.33
N VAL A 146 0.66 4.94 -11.53
CA VAL A 146 -0.03 4.18 -10.50
C VAL A 146 -0.33 4.99 -9.24
N LEU A 147 0.38 6.11 -9.03
CA LEU A 147 0.13 7.03 -7.91
C LEU A 147 -1.12 7.89 -8.10
N PHE A 148 -1.63 7.98 -9.33
CA PHE A 148 -2.73 8.86 -9.72
C PHE A 148 -3.92 8.10 -10.33
N ILE A 149 -4.00 6.77 -10.17
CA ILE A 149 -5.24 6.05 -10.48
C ILE A 149 -6.32 6.64 -9.57
N PRO A 150 -7.35 7.33 -10.10
CA PRO A 150 -8.45 7.79 -9.27
C PRO A 150 -9.04 6.57 -8.55
N ALA A 151 -9.47 6.74 -7.30
CA ALA A 151 -10.32 5.73 -6.67
C ALA A 151 -11.41 5.38 -7.70
N ALA A 152 -11.56 4.09 -7.99
CA ALA A 152 -12.61 3.65 -8.91
C ALA A 152 -13.95 4.20 -8.39
N PRO A 153 -14.85 4.65 -9.28
CA PRO A 153 -16.12 5.26 -8.88
C PRO A 153 -17.00 4.31 -8.07
#